data_AF-E4XZ62-F1
#
_entry.id   AF-E4XZ62-F1
#
_cell.length_a   1.000
_cell.length_b   1.000
_cell.length_c   1.000
_cell.angle_alpha   90.00
_cell.angle_beta   90.00
_cell.angle_gamma   90.00
#
_symmetry.space_group_name_H-M   'P 1'
#
loop_
_entity.id
_entity.type
_entity.pdbx_description
1 polymer ?
#
loop_
_entity_poly.entity_id
_entity_poly.type
_entity_poly.pdbx_seq_one_letter_code
_entity_poly.pdbx_strand_id
1 'polypeptide(L)'
;VGLSELDHAEWVRSEYMTMDRPALALDENTPGSDVTAETAAALAAAAVLFKDDADYSNLCLSHAMDLFEFAELYRGEYDENEAFATARQFHPSSEFGDELAWAALWLYYATGKRF
;
A
#
# COMPACT_ATOMS: atom_id res chain seq x y z
N VAL A 1 -8.56 2.93 -6.24
CA VAL A 1 -9.95 3.45 -6.29
C VAL A 1 -10.18 4.06 -7.66
N GLY A 2 -11.29 3.70 -8.30
CA GLY A 2 -11.50 3.93 -9.73
C GLY A 2 -10.92 2.78 -10.56
N LEU A 3 -11.62 2.42 -11.63
CA LEU A 3 -11.13 1.48 -12.64
C LEU A 3 -10.59 2.28 -13.82
N SER A 4 -9.38 1.95 -14.28
CA SER A 4 -8.69 2.72 -15.32
C SER A 4 -9.48 2.79 -16.63
N GLU A 5 -10.25 1.74 -16.98
CA GLU A 5 -11.09 1.74 -18.18
C GLU A 5 -12.18 2.83 -18.15
N LEU A 6 -12.80 3.05 -16.98
CA LEU A 6 -13.84 4.07 -16.82
C LEU A 6 -13.22 5.46 -16.66
N ASP A 7 -12.11 5.55 -15.93
CA ASP A 7 -11.43 6.83 -15.64
C ASP A 7 -10.79 7.41 -16.91
N HIS A 8 -10.06 6.60 -17.68
CA HIS A 8 -9.36 7.06 -18.89
C HIS A 8 -10.28 7.22 -20.11
N ALA A 9 -11.52 6.74 -20.05
CA ALA A 9 -12.53 6.99 -21.09
C ALA A 9 -13.09 8.43 -21.04
N GLU A 10 -12.82 9.17 -19.96
CA GLU A 10 -13.46 10.44 -19.66
C GLU A 10 -12.42 11.57 -19.59
N TRP A 11 -12.70 12.68 -20.29
CA TRP A 11 -11.88 13.89 -20.23
C TRP A 11 -12.71 15.03 -19.62
N VAL A 12 -12.78 15.05 -18.30
CA VAL A 12 -13.49 16.07 -17.52
C VAL A 12 -12.61 16.54 -16.36
N ARG A 13 -12.96 17.66 -15.73
CA ARG A 13 -12.33 18.01 -14.45
C ARG A 13 -12.78 16.99 -13.40
N SER A 14 -11.93 16.70 -12.42
CA SER A 14 -12.19 15.67 -11.42
C SER A 14 -13.48 15.92 -10.63
N GLU A 15 -13.85 17.19 -10.40
CA GLU A 15 -15.08 17.57 -9.68
C GLU A 15 -16.36 17.32 -10.49
N TYR A 16 -16.25 17.03 -11.79
CA TYR A 16 -17.37 16.70 -12.68
C TYR A 16 -17.43 15.21 -13.05
N MET A 17 -16.58 14.37 -12.45
CA MET A 17 -16.65 12.93 -12.64
C MET A 17 -17.98 12.39 -12.09
N THR A 18 -18.76 11.75 -12.95
CA THR A 18 -20.01 11.08 -12.58
C THR A 18 -20.00 9.57 -12.86
N MET A 19 -18.90 9.04 -13.42
CA MET A 19 -18.75 7.60 -13.63
C MET A 19 -18.55 6.87 -12.29
N ASP A 20 -18.82 5.57 -12.28
CA ASP A 20 -18.56 4.73 -11.11
C ASP A 20 -17.06 4.71 -10.77
N ARG A 21 -16.74 4.81 -9.48
CA ARG A 21 -15.36 4.75 -8.96
C ARG A 21 -15.20 3.66 -7.90
N PRO A 22 -15.19 2.37 -8.30
CA PRO A 22 -15.09 1.25 -7.37
C PRO A 22 -13.82 1.32 -6.50
N ALA A 23 -13.93 0.88 -5.26
CA ALA A 23 -12.79 0.66 -4.38
C ALA A 23 -12.50 -0.84 -4.29
N LEU A 24 -11.24 -1.20 -4.45
CA LEU A 24 -10.71 -2.55 -4.24
C LEU A 24 -9.82 -2.50 -3.00
N ALA A 25 -9.79 -3.59 -2.24
CA ALA A 25 -8.98 -3.74 -1.05
C ALA A 25 -8.28 -5.09 -1.09
N LEU A 26 -7.09 -5.14 -0.51
CA LEU A 26 -6.36 -6.37 -0.27
C LEU A 26 -6.86 -6.98 1.04
N ASP A 27 -6.96 -8.30 1.06
CA ASP A 27 -7.33 -9.08 2.25
C ASP A 27 -6.61 -10.43 2.25
N GLU A 28 -6.87 -11.27 3.26
CA GLU A 28 -6.23 -12.57 3.39
C GLU A 28 -6.48 -13.54 2.22
N ASN A 29 -7.56 -13.33 1.44
CA ASN A 29 -7.87 -14.15 0.26
C ASN A 29 -7.36 -13.50 -1.04
N THR A 30 -6.99 -12.22 -0.98
CA THR A 30 -6.50 -11.39 -2.07
C THR A 30 -5.26 -10.60 -1.62
N PRO A 31 -4.15 -11.30 -1.29
CA PRO A 31 -2.97 -10.67 -0.72
C PRO A 31 -2.23 -9.78 -1.73
N GLY A 32 -1.34 -8.93 -1.21
CA GLY A 32 -0.47 -8.05 -1.99
C GLY A 32 0.64 -7.47 -1.11
N SER A 33 1.68 -8.26 -0.88
CA SER A 33 2.82 -7.93 -0.02
C SER A 33 3.58 -6.72 -0.51
N ASP A 34 3.75 -6.58 -1.81
CA ASP A 34 4.36 -5.42 -2.47
C ASP A 34 3.70 -4.10 -2.04
N VAL A 35 2.43 -3.91 -2.38
CA VAL A 35 1.68 -2.68 -2.08
C VAL A 35 1.51 -2.49 -0.57
N THR A 36 1.26 -3.56 0.17
CA THR A 36 1.05 -3.48 1.62
C THR A 36 2.35 -3.13 2.35
N ALA A 37 3.48 -3.73 1.98
CA ALA A 37 4.77 -3.43 2.57
C ALA A 37 5.29 -2.04 2.17
N GLU A 38 5.12 -1.60 0.93
CA GLU A 38 5.46 -0.22 0.55
C GLU A 38 4.62 0.80 1.33
N THR A 39 3.33 0.50 1.58
CA THR A 39 2.48 1.33 2.45
C THR A 39 2.99 1.35 3.88
N ALA A 40 3.45 0.20 4.41
CA ALA A 40 4.08 0.13 5.72
C ALA A 40 5.37 0.96 5.77
N ALA A 41 6.22 0.86 4.75
CA ALA A 41 7.45 1.64 4.62
C ALA A 41 7.16 3.15 4.64
N ALA A 42 6.18 3.59 3.84
CA ALA A 42 5.76 5.00 3.78
C ALA A 42 5.26 5.53 5.13
N LEU A 43 4.45 4.74 5.86
CA LEU A 43 3.96 5.12 7.18
C LEU A 43 5.06 5.10 8.25
N ALA A 44 5.99 4.16 8.20
CA ALA A 44 7.16 4.16 9.07
C ALA A 44 8.05 5.38 8.82
N ALA A 45 8.28 5.74 7.55
CA ALA A 45 8.97 6.97 7.17
C ALA A 45 8.22 8.23 7.65
N ALA A 46 6.89 8.26 7.51
CA ALA A 46 6.06 9.34 8.01
C ALA A 46 6.15 9.49 9.54
N ALA A 47 6.17 8.39 10.28
CA ALA A 47 6.38 8.44 11.74
C ALA A 47 7.70 9.11 12.10
N VAL A 48 8.79 8.83 11.37
CA VAL A 48 10.07 9.53 11.58
C VAL A 48 9.98 11.02 11.25
N LEU A 49 9.32 11.37 10.14
CA LEU A 49 9.15 12.77 9.72
C LEU A 49 8.34 13.58 10.74
N PHE A 50 7.27 12.99 11.26
CA PHE A 50 6.32 13.63 12.17
C PHE A 50 6.60 13.38 13.65
N LYS A 51 7.82 12.99 14.01
CA LYS A 51 8.21 12.68 15.40
C LYS A 51 7.85 13.74 16.45
N ASP A 52 7.75 15.02 16.05
CA ASP A 52 7.42 16.14 16.94
C ASP A 52 5.91 16.27 17.18
N ASP A 53 5.07 15.66 16.33
CA ASP A 53 3.65 15.39 16.56
C ASP A 53 3.52 13.93 17.02
N ALA A 54 3.69 13.73 18.33
CA ALA A 54 3.77 12.39 18.92
C ALA A 54 2.52 11.54 18.64
N ASP A 55 1.32 12.13 18.65
CA ASP A 55 0.07 11.40 18.43
C ASP A 55 0.00 10.90 16.98
N TYR A 56 0.32 11.75 16.01
CA TYR A 56 0.32 11.35 14.60
C TYR A 56 1.46 10.40 14.26
N SER A 57 2.66 10.64 14.78
CA SER A 57 3.80 9.72 14.64
C SER A 57 3.48 8.32 15.13
N ASN A 58 2.86 8.20 16.31
CA ASN A 58 2.49 6.91 16.89
C ASN A 58 1.39 6.23 16.08
N LEU A 59 0.42 6.99 15.55
CA LEU A 59 -0.63 6.46 14.68
C LEU A 59 -0.04 5.86 13.39
N CYS A 60 0.84 6.60 12.71
CA CYS A 60 1.52 6.11 11.52
C CYS A 60 2.34 4.85 11.82
N LEU A 61 3.12 4.86 12.90
CA LEU A 61 3.96 3.71 13.25
C LEU A 61 3.13 2.46 13.61
N SER A 62 2.02 2.62 14.31
CA SER A 62 1.10 1.51 14.62
C SER A 62 0.60 0.85 13.34
N HIS A 63 0.08 1.65 12.40
CA HIS A 63 -0.41 1.13 11.14
C HIS A 63 0.70 0.55 10.26
N ALA A 64 1.91 1.12 10.30
CA ALA A 64 3.05 0.55 9.59
C ALA A 64 3.38 -0.87 10.09
N MET A 65 3.35 -1.09 11.41
CA MET A 65 3.59 -2.41 11.99
C MET A 65 2.49 -3.42 11.62
N ASP A 66 1.21 -3.02 11.71
CA ASP A 66 0.07 -3.88 11.35
C ASP A 66 0.12 -4.29 9.86
N LEU A 67 0.43 -3.34 8.97
CA LEU A 67 0.54 -3.59 7.54
C LEU A 67 1.74 -4.47 7.19
N PHE A 68 2.89 -4.26 7.84
CA PHE A 68 4.05 -5.11 7.61
C PHE A 68 3.80 -6.55 8.07
N GLU A 69 3.17 -6.74 9.24
CA GLU A 69 2.77 -8.07 9.71
C GLU A 69 1.81 -8.75 8.72
N PHE A 70 0.82 -8.01 8.20
CA PHE A 70 -0.08 -8.52 7.17
C PHE A 70 0.68 -8.92 5.89
N ALA A 71 1.61 -8.08 5.42
CA ALA A 71 2.39 -8.34 4.21
C ALA A 71 3.30 -9.57 4.34
N GLU A 72 3.86 -9.80 5.54
CA GLU A 72 4.68 -10.99 5.80
C GLU A 72 3.86 -12.28 5.92
N LEU A 73 2.69 -12.19 6.56
CA LEU A 73 1.80 -13.32 6.83
C LEU A 73 1.07 -13.80 5.58
N TYR A 74 0.56 -12.87 4.76
CA TYR A 74 -0.22 -13.16 3.56
C TYR A 74 0.57 -12.74 2.32
N ARG A 75 1.43 -13.65 1.85
CA ARG A 75 2.35 -13.37 0.75
C ARG A 75 1.70 -13.47 -0.63
N GLY A 76 1.95 -12.48 -1.48
CA GLY A 76 1.51 -12.46 -2.87
C GLY A 76 1.82 -11.12 -3.53
N GLU A 77 1.81 -11.09 -4.86
CA GLU A 77 1.85 -9.85 -5.64
C GLU A 77 0.42 -9.31 -5.77
N TYR A 78 0.21 -8.00 -5.56
CA TYR A 78 -1.15 -7.45 -5.47
C TYR A 78 -1.97 -7.65 -6.77
N ASP A 79 -1.28 -7.80 -7.90
CA ASP A 79 -1.86 -7.85 -9.25
C ASP A 79 -1.98 -9.27 -9.81
N GLU A 80 -1.71 -10.31 -9.00
CA GLU A 80 -2.02 -11.70 -9.33
C GLU A 80 -3.53 -11.97 -9.31
N ASN A 81 -4.30 -11.21 -8.52
CA ASN A 81 -5.73 -11.37 -8.43
C ASN A 81 -6.47 -10.66 -9.58
N GLU A 82 -7.43 -11.34 -10.20
CA GLU A 82 -8.24 -10.81 -11.30
C GLU A 82 -9.00 -9.52 -10.94
N ALA A 83 -9.35 -9.30 -9.67
CA ALA A 83 -9.94 -8.04 -9.22
C ALA A 83 -9.03 -6.84 -9.52
N PHE A 84 -7.71 -7.04 -9.53
CA PHE A 84 -6.70 -6.03 -9.81
C PHE A 84 -6.13 -6.10 -11.24
N ALA A 85 -6.74 -6.90 -12.13
CA ALA A 85 -6.25 -7.08 -13.51
C ALA A 85 -6.14 -5.77 -14.31
N THR A 86 -7.01 -4.78 -14.03
CA THR A 86 -6.87 -3.44 -14.63
C THR A 86 -5.64 -2.73 -14.10
N ALA A 87 -5.36 -2.79 -12.79
CA ALA A 87 -4.18 -2.17 -12.19
C ALA A 87 -2.87 -2.76 -12.73
N ARG A 88 -2.83 -4.09 -12.94
CA ARG A 88 -1.71 -4.82 -13.57
C ARG A 88 -1.24 -4.21 -14.89
N GLN A 89 -2.16 -3.69 -15.70
CA GLN A 89 -1.82 -3.13 -17.01
C GLN A 89 -1.05 -1.81 -16.90
N PHE A 90 -1.19 -1.09 -15.78
CA PHE A 90 -0.56 0.22 -15.55
C PHE A 90 0.63 0.14 -14.59
N HIS A 91 0.53 -0.70 -13.57
CA HIS A 91 1.53 -0.85 -12.50
C HIS A 91 1.75 -2.33 -12.20
N PRO A 92 2.29 -3.13 -13.13
CA PRO A 92 2.53 -4.54 -12.88
C PRO A 92 3.55 -4.71 -11.75
N SER A 93 3.31 -5.68 -10.87
CA SER A 93 4.32 -6.15 -9.94
C SER A 93 5.27 -7.13 -10.62
N SER A 94 6.50 -7.24 -10.10
CA SER A 94 7.50 -8.20 -10.60
C SER A 94 7.99 -9.17 -9.54
N GLU A 95 8.06 -8.71 -8.30
CA GLU A 95 8.29 -9.47 -7.08
C GLU A 95 7.88 -8.55 -5.90
N PHE A 96 7.77 -9.11 -4.68
CA PHE A 96 7.45 -8.35 -3.46
C PHE A 96 8.57 -8.41 -2.40
N GLY A 97 9.65 -9.15 -2.69
CA GLY A 97 10.69 -9.45 -1.72
C GLY A 97 11.49 -8.21 -1.31
N ASP A 98 11.69 -7.30 -2.26
CA ASP A 98 12.35 -6.02 -2.04
C ASP A 98 11.47 -5.04 -1.26
N GLU A 99 10.16 -4.99 -1.46
CA GLU A 99 9.27 -4.17 -0.62
C GLU A 99 9.23 -4.67 0.83
N LEU A 100 9.25 -5.99 1.07
CA LEU A 100 9.37 -6.53 2.43
C LEU A 100 10.70 -6.11 3.07
N ALA A 101 11.81 -6.21 2.34
CA ALA A 101 13.11 -5.77 2.85
C ALA A 101 13.13 -4.26 3.11
N TRP A 102 12.51 -3.48 2.23
CA TRP A 102 12.43 -2.02 2.33
C TRP A 102 11.60 -1.55 3.52
N ALA A 103 10.43 -2.15 3.72
CA ALA A 103 9.57 -1.88 4.87
C ALA A 103 10.25 -2.24 6.18
N ALA A 104 10.92 -3.40 6.25
CA ALA A 104 11.68 -3.80 7.43
C ALA A 104 12.80 -2.80 7.77
N LEU A 105 13.50 -2.24 6.77
CA LEU A 105 14.52 -1.21 6.97
C LEU A 105 13.93 0.09 7.54
N TRP A 106 12.78 0.54 7.03
CA TRP A 106 12.11 1.73 7.56
C TRP A 106 11.56 1.53 8.96
N LEU A 107 10.97 0.36 9.25
CA LEU A 107 10.52 0.01 10.59
C LEU A 107 11.68 -0.09 11.57
N TYR A 108 12.82 -0.66 11.15
CA TYR A 108 14.04 -0.65 11.94
C TYR A 108 14.51 0.79 12.22
N TYR A 109 14.51 1.65 11.21
CA TYR A 109 14.92 3.05 11.37
C TYR A 109 13.99 3.82 12.33
N ALA A 110 12.68 3.57 12.26
CA ALA A 110 11.69 4.22 13.11
C ALA A 110 11.67 3.71 14.56
N THR A 111 12.05 2.44 14.80
CA THR A 111 11.82 1.79 16.11
C THR A 111 13.08 1.26 16.80
N GLY A 112 14.16 1.04 16.06
CA GLY A 112 15.34 0.30 16.51
C GLY A 112 15.13 -1.20 16.74
N LYS A 113 13.94 -1.76 16.43
CA LYS A 113 13.61 -3.17 16.59
C LYS A 113 13.99 -3.97 15.35
N ARG A 114 14.38 -5.24 15.52
CA ARG A 114 14.62 -6.16 14.41
C ARG A 114 13.30 -6.74 13.92
N PHE A 115 13.16 -6.80 12.60
CA PHE A 115 12.07 -7.40 11.84
C PHE A 115 12.70 -8.45 10.93
#